data_AF-A0A517QEG2-F1
#
_entry.id   AF-A0A517QEG2-F1
#
_cell.length_a   1.000
_cell.length_b   1.000
_cell.length_c   1.000
_cell.angle_alpha   90.00
_cell.angle_beta   90.00
_cell.angle_gamma   90.00
#
_symmetry.space_group_name_H-M   'P 1'
#
loop_
_entity.id
_entity.type
_entity.pdbx_description
1 polymer ?
#
loop_
_entity_poly.entity_id
_entity_poly.type
_entity_poly.pdbx_seq_one_letter_code
_entity_poly.pdbx_strand_id
1 'polypeptide(L)'
;MNEEACELCGSPTNVKVRNFKVATPPCLCARCHAVAKRRFNKFRGRKRDRIVDIPTRQDWIDALADAWDETSGCFRCRISRVPLELTNHKSPFYATAEHVAPGKRSEGFWVVAALINDMKSDLDFDEFKKVLPLLAQIALNTDKKTERRQLEQVMRKLRHWRR
;
A
#
# COMPACT_ATOMS: atom_id res chain seq x y z
N MET A 1 -19.67 10.18 -28.01
CA MET A 1 -18.62 9.19 -27.75
C MET A 1 -18.62 8.95 -26.25
N ASN A 2 -18.88 7.73 -25.78
CA ASN A 2 -18.82 7.45 -24.34
C ASN A 2 -17.36 7.35 -23.95
N GLU A 3 -16.88 8.27 -23.11
CA GLU A 3 -15.56 8.16 -22.50
C GLU A 3 -15.59 7.01 -21.49
N GLU A 4 -14.75 6.00 -21.70
CA GLU A 4 -14.61 4.89 -20.75
C GLU A 4 -13.85 5.42 -19.52
N ALA A 5 -14.45 5.27 -18.35
CA ALA A 5 -13.84 5.63 -17.06
C ALA A 5 -12.94 4.49 -16.55
N CYS A 6 -11.91 4.85 -15.79
CA CYS A 6 -10.99 3.90 -15.18
C CYS A 6 -11.71 3.09 -14.11
N GLU A 7 -11.74 1.76 -14.24
CA GLU A 7 -12.41 0.87 -13.28
C GLU A 7 -11.86 0.98 -11.85
N LEU A 8 -10.59 1.38 -11.69
CA LEU A 8 -9.97 1.54 -10.37
C LEU A 8 -10.17 2.90 -9.72
N CYS A 9 -10.33 3.98 -10.50
CA CYS A 9 -10.29 5.33 -9.93
C CYS A 9 -11.27 6.32 -10.57
N GLY A 10 -12.16 5.85 -11.43
CA GLY A 10 -13.16 6.65 -12.14
C GLY A 10 -12.61 7.68 -13.13
N SER A 11 -11.30 7.91 -13.18
CA SER A 11 -10.71 8.93 -14.05
C SER A 11 -10.90 8.59 -15.53
N PRO A 12 -11.15 9.58 -16.40
CA PRO A 12 -11.31 9.34 -17.83
C PRO A 12 -10.07 8.65 -18.41
N THR A 13 -10.28 7.61 -19.21
CA THR A 13 -9.19 6.87 -19.83
C THR A 13 -8.93 7.40 -21.24
N ASN A 14 -7.86 8.20 -21.40
CA ASN A 14 -7.38 8.58 -22.73
C ASN A 14 -6.62 7.45 -23.44
N VAL A 15 -6.48 6.29 -22.81
CA VAL A 15 -5.60 5.22 -23.27
C VAL A 15 -6.40 3.95 -23.50
N LYS A 16 -6.71 3.67 -24.77
CA LYS A 16 -7.08 2.32 -25.20
C LYS A 16 -5.83 1.42 -25.10
N VAL A 17 -5.58 0.82 -23.93
CA VAL A 17 -4.49 -0.16 -23.78
C VAL A 17 -4.89 -1.46 -24.49
N ARG A 18 -4.73 -1.50 -25.82
CA ARG A 18 -5.23 -2.57 -26.70
C ARG A 18 -4.44 -3.90 -26.67
N ASN A 19 -3.49 -4.09 -25.76
CA ASN A 19 -2.57 -5.24 -25.80
C ASN A 19 -2.78 -6.24 -24.64
N PHE A 20 -3.99 -6.79 -24.50
CA PHE A 20 -4.21 -7.93 -23.60
C PHE A 20 -4.94 -9.09 -24.31
N LYS A 21 -4.32 -10.28 -24.29
CA LYS A 21 -4.92 -11.57 -24.68
C LYS A 21 -5.76 -12.16 -23.53
N VAL A 22 -6.63 -11.35 -22.92
CA VAL A 22 -7.54 -11.78 -21.85
C VAL A 22 -8.94 -11.31 -22.23
N ALA A 23 -9.97 -12.09 -21.89
CA ALA A 23 -11.35 -11.95 -22.40
C ALA A 23 -11.96 -10.55 -22.25
N THR A 24 -11.50 -9.73 -21.29
CA THR A 24 -11.63 -8.26 -21.33
C THR A 24 -10.67 -7.68 -20.28
N PRO A 25 -9.60 -6.96 -20.65
CA PRO A 25 -8.75 -6.32 -19.64
C PRO A 25 -9.53 -5.18 -18.95
N PRO A 26 -9.35 -4.97 -17.64
CA PRO A 26 -9.98 -3.85 -16.96
C PRO A 26 -9.54 -2.53 -17.62
N CYS A 27 -10.48 -1.62 -17.87
CA CYS A 27 -10.18 -0.33 -18.44
C CYS A 27 -9.50 0.53 -17.38
N LEU A 28 -8.17 0.57 -17.38
CA LEU A 28 -7.36 1.28 -16.40
C LEU A 28 -6.66 2.49 -17.01
N CYS A 29 -6.67 3.63 -16.31
CA CYS A 29 -5.83 4.77 -16.69
C CYS A 29 -4.34 4.43 -16.58
N ALA A 30 -3.46 5.22 -17.21
CA ALA A 30 -2.02 4.95 -17.25
C ALA A 30 -1.40 4.77 -15.84
N ARG A 31 -1.85 5.58 -14.86
CA ARG A 31 -1.40 5.49 -13.45
C ARG A 31 -1.79 4.15 -12.84
N CYS A 32 -3.08 3.82 -12.85
CA CYS A 32 -3.61 2.60 -12.25
C CYS A 32 -3.09 1.34 -12.96
N HIS A 33 -2.89 1.42 -14.27
CA HIS A 33 -2.31 0.35 -15.07
C HIS A 33 -0.84 0.05 -14.71
N ALA A 34 -0.01 1.07 -14.50
CA ALA A 34 1.38 0.89 -14.07
C ALA A 34 1.46 0.14 -12.73
N VAL A 35 0.55 0.47 -11.82
CA VAL A 35 0.52 -0.09 -10.46
C VAL A 35 -0.09 -1.49 -10.44
N ALA A 36 -1.10 -1.74 -11.28
CA ALA A 36 -1.68 -3.07 -11.48
C ALA A 36 -0.70 -4.07 -12.10
N LYS A 37 0.37 -3.60 -12.76
CA LYS A 37 1.45 -4.44 -13.31
C LYS A 37 2.51 -4.85 -12.29
N ARG A 38 2.36 -4.43 -11.03
CA ARG A 38 3.32 -4.77 -9.98
C ARG A 38 3.52 -6.27 -9.86
N ARG A 39 4.78 -6.68 -9.75
CA ARG A 39 5.16 -8.07 -9.49
C ARG A 39 5.36 -8.29 -8.00
N PHE A 40 4.78 -9.37 -7.51
CA PHE A 40 4.99 -9.83 -6.14
C PHE A 40 6.09 -10.90 -6.09
N ASN A 41 6.86 -10.88 -5.02
CA ASN A 41 7.96 -11.81 -4.76
C ASN A 41 7.47 -12.83 -3.73
N LYS A 42 7.68 -14.12 -3.97
CA LYS A 42 7.28 -15.20 -3.06
C LYS A 42 8.17 -15.32 -1.82
N PHE A 43 9.39 -14.78 -1.88
CA PHE A 43 10.34 -14.78 -0.77
C PHE A 43 10.24 -13.45 0.00
N ARG A 44 9.16 -13.30 0.79
CA ARG A 44 8.87 -12.08 1.56
C ARG A 44 8.83 -12.37 3.06
N GLY A 45 9.13 -11.34 3.85
CA GLY A 45 9.16 -11.41 5.32
C GLY A 45 10.51 -11.84 5.90
N ARG A 46 10.57 -11.92 7.25
CA ARG A 46 11.79 -12.23 8.02
C ARG A 46 12.34 -13.63 7.78
N LYS A 47 11.48 -14.59 7.42
CA LYS A 47 11.79 -16.00 7.19
C LYS A 47 11.74 -16.30 5.69
N ARG A 48 12.87 -16.16 5.01
CA ARG A 48 12.99 -16.35 3.54
C ARG A 48 12.72 -17.79 3.08
N ASP A 49 12.75 -18.72 4.03
CA ASP A 49 12.41 -20.14 3.92
C ASP A 49 10.91 -20.41 3.93
N ARG A 50 10.10 -19.49 4.47
CA ARG A 50 8.64 -19.66 4.49
C ARG A 50 8.04 -19.24 3.15
N ILE A 51 7.43 -20.19 2.46
CA ILE A 51 6.55 -19.89 1.32
C ILE A 51 5.27 -19.29 1.89
N VAL A 52 4.96 -18.07 1.46
CA VAL A 52 3.71 -17.37 1.75
C VAL A 52 2.99 -17.14 0.43
N ASP A 53 1.67 -17.21 0.47
CA ASP A 53 0.85 -16.86 -0.68
C ASP A 53 1.17 -15.42 -1.11
N ILE A 54 1.24 -15.22 -2.42
CA ILE A 54 1.41 -13.89 -3.01
C ILE A 54 0.10 -13.49 -3.68
N PRO A 55 -0.25 -12.18 -3.65
CA PRO A 55 -1.41 -11.72 -4.38
C PRO A 55 -1.18 -11.95 -5.88
N THR A 56 -2.21 -12.50 -6.52
CA THR A 56 -2.31 -12.48 -7.97
C THR A 56 -2.55 -11.05 -8.44
N ARG A 57 -2.46 -10.82 -9.75
CA ARG A 57 -2.78 -9.52 -10.33
C ARG A 57 -4.20 -9.08 -10.00
N GLN A 58 -5.17 -10.01 -10.03
CA GLN A 58 -6.55 -9.70 -9.74
C GLN A 58 -6.73 -9.33 -8.26
N ASP A 59 -6.19 -10.13 -7.33
CA ASP A 59 -6.28 -9.81 -5.90
C ASP A 59 -5.72 -8.41 -5.58
N TRP A 60 -4.66 -8.00 -6.28
CA TRP A 60 -4.08 -6.67 -6.12
C TRP A 60 -4.96 -5.55 -6.71
N ILE A 61 -5.63 -5.81 -7.83
CA ILE A 61 -6.59 -4.87 -8.41
C ILE A 61 -7.79 -4.71 -7.46
N ASP A 62 -8.33 -5.81 -6.95
CA ASP A 62 -9.47 -5.79 -6.03
C ASP A 62 -9.11 -5.02 -4.75
N ALA A 63 -7.93 -5.28 -4.18
CA ALA A 63 -7.45 -4.56 -3.02
C ALA A 63 -7.24 -3.06 -3.30
N LEU A 64 -6.75 -2.69 -4.49
CA LEU A 64 -6.61 -1.29 -4.89
C LEU A 64 -7.97 -0.60 -5.06
N ALA A 65 -8.96 -1.29 -5.63
CA ALA A 65 -10.32 -0.78 -5.77
C ALA A 65 -10.90 -0.46 -4.39
N ASP A 66 -10.79 -1.38 -3.44
CA ASP A 66 -11.24 -1.20 -2.05
C ASP A 66 -10.51 -0.07 -1.31
N ALA A 67 -9.28 0.25 -1.74
CA ALA A 67 -8.46 1.31 -1.15
C ALA A 67 -8.70 2.69 -1.78
N TRP A 68 -9.43 2.77 -2.89
CA TRP A 68 -9.74 4.04 -3.56
C TRP A 68 -10.72 4.86 -2.72
N ASP A 69 -10.35 6.10 -2.43
CA ASP A 69 -11.23 7.10 -1.81
C ASP A 69 -11.70 8.08 -2.88
N GLU A 70 -12.96 7.93 -3.30
CA GLU A 70 -13.60 8.79 -4.30
C GLU A 70 -13.65 10.26 -3.86
N THR A 71 -13.82 10.53 -2.57
CA THR A 71 -13.93 11.90 -2.04
C THR A 71 -12.61 12.63 -2.17
N SER A 72 -11.51 11.94 -1.88
CA SER A 72 -10.16 12.52 -1.89
C SER A 72 -9.43 12.34 -3.22
N GLY A 73 -9.96 11.54 -4.15
CA GLY A 73 -9.30 11.19 -5.40
C GLY A 73 -7.94 10.48 -5.20
N CYS A 74 -7.78 9.72 -4.12
CA CYS A 74 -6.52 9.05 -3.79
C CYS A 74 -6.73 7.65 -3.21
N PHE A 75 -5.69 6.82 -3.23
CA PHE A 75 -5.71 5.54 -2.55
C PHE A 75 -5.32 5.74 -1.09
N ARG A 76 -5.99 5.08 -0.16
CA ARG A 76 -5.74 5.21 1.28
C ARG A 76 -5.33 3.90 1.91
N CYS A 77 -4.40 3.99 2.85
CA CYS A 77 -3.98 2.86 3.67
C CYS A 77 -5.19 2.30 4.42
N ARG A 78 -5.44 0.99 4.34
CA ARG A 78 -6.58 0.37 5.03
C ARG A 78 -6.57 0.62 6.54
N ILE A 79 -5.39 0.56 7.15
CA ILE A 79 -5.22 0.66 8.61
C ILE A 79 -5.21 2.13 9.05
N SER A 80 -4.28 2.93 8.53
CA SER A 80 -4.06 4.31 9.02
C SER A 80 -4.83 5.38 8.26
N ARG A 81 -5.50 5.02 7.16
CA ARG A 81 -6.24 5.93 6.26
C ARG A 81 -5.41 7.03 5.60
N VAL A 82 -4.08 7.06 5.81
CA VAL A 82 -3.20 8.00 5.12
C VAL A 82 -3.21 7.78 3.60
N PRO A 83 -3.09 8.84 2.80
CA PRO A 83 -2.91 8.70 1.35
C PRO A 83 -1.67 7.87 1.02
N LEU A 84 -1.80 7.05 -0.01
CA LEU A 84 -0.75 6.16 -0.49
C LEU A 84 -0.07 6.73 -1.73
N GLU A 85 1.24 6.51 -1.79
CA GLU A 85 2.06 6.77 -2.97
C GLU A 85 2.17 5.49 -3.80
N LEU A 86 1.91 5.56 -5.10
CA LEU A 86 1.91 4.38 -5.96
C LEU A 86 3.13 4.27 -6.88
N THR A 87 3.90 5.34 -7.04
CA THR A 87 4.98 5.43 -8.02
C THR A 87 6.36 5.34 -7.40
N ASN A 88 6.53 5.84 -6.17
CA ASN A 88 7.81 5.84 -5.48
C ASN A 88 7.92 4.69 -4.47
N HIS A 89 8.58 3.60 -4.86
CA HIS A 89 8.79 2.43 -3.99
C HIS A 89 9.68 2.69 -2.75
N LYS A 90 10.41 3.81 -2.72
CA LYS A 90 11.22 4.22 -1.56
C LYS A 90 10.41 5.08 -0.57
N SER A 91 9.19 5.46 -0.92
CA SER A 91 8.31 6.22 -0.02
C SER A 91 7.85 5.33 1.13
N PRO A 92 7.85 5.82 2.38
CA PRO A 92 7.23 5.10 3.49
C PRO A 92 5.71 4.89 3.30
N PHE A 93 5.08 5.74 2.48
CA PHE A 93 3.68 5.65 2.10
C PHE A 93 3.46 4.85 0.83
N TYR A 94 4.49 4.19 0.31
CA TYR A 94 4.34 3.34 -0.85
C TYR A 94 3.29 2.26 -0.57
N ALA A 95 2.32 2.10 -1.46
CA ALA A 95 1.31 1.06 -1.32
C ALA A 95 1.99 -0.31 -1.31
N THR A 96 1.59 -1.19 -0.39
CA THR A 96 2.00 -2.58 -0.30
C THR A 96 0.79 -3.46 -0.04
N ALA A 97 0.87 -4.72 -0.43
CA ALA A 97 -0.17 -5.70 -0.12
C ALA A 97 0.13 -6.34 1.23
N GLU A 98 -0.87 -6.43 2.09
CA GLU A 98 -0.83 -7.13 3.37
C GLU A 98 -1.94 -8.16 3.44
N HIS A 99 -1.64 -9.34 4.00
CA HIS A 99 -2.66 -10.37 4.15
C HIS A 99 -3.70 -9.95 5.18
N VAL A 100 -4.98 -10.17 4.89
CA VAL A 100 -6.06 -9.97 5.88
C VAL A 100 -5.90 -10.96 7.03
N ALA A 101 -5.73 -12.25 6.70
CA ALA A 101 -5.33 -13.29 7.63
C ALA A 101 -3.89 -13.74 7.37
N PRO A 102 -3.02 -13.78 8.40
CA PRO A 102 -1.60 -14.09 8.21
C PRO A 102 -1.32 -15.36 7.40
N GLY A 103 -0.75 -15.18 6.19
CA GLY A 103 -0.27 -16.26 5.34
C GLY A 103 -1.35 -17.08 4.64
N LYS A 104 -2.60 -16.60 4.58
CA LYS A 104 -3.70 -17.23 3.83
C LYS A 104 -4.22 -16.28 2.76
N ARG A 105 -4.23 -16.72 1.49
CA ARG A 105 -4.86 -15.96 0.39
C ARG A 105 -6.39 -15.91 0.45
N SER A 106 -7.03 -16.89 1.10
CA SER A 106 -8.50 -17.06 1.07
C SER A 106 -9.31 -15.87 1.58
N GLU A 107 -8.71 -15.02 2.43
CA GLU A 107 -9.36 -13.83 2.98
C GLU A 107 -8.95 -12.54 2.25
N GLY A 108 -8.16 -12.66 1.18
CA GLY A 108 -7.72 -11.54 0.36
C GLY A 108 -6.58 -10.73 0.98
N PHE A 109 -6.43 -9.51 0.47
CA PHE A 109 -5.34 -8.61 0.82
C PHE A 109 -5.86 -7.20 1.07
N TRP A 110 -5.21 -6.49 1.98
CA TRP A 110 -5.35 -5.06 2.17
C TRP A 110 -4.23 -4.31 1.48
N VAL A 111 -4.52 -3.08 1.05
CA VAL A 111 -3.49 -2.12 0.67
C VAL A 111 -3.10 -1.31 1.90
N VAL A 112 -1.82 -1.38 2.26
CA VAL A 112 -1.26 -0.65 3.40
C VAL A 112 0.00 0.09 3.00
N ALA A 113 0.34 1.16 3.72
CA ALA A 113 1.62 1.84 3.55
C ALA A 113 2.77 0.90 3.92
N ALA A 114 3.87 0.95 3.15
CA ALA A 114 5.08 0.15 3.39
C ALA A 114 5.55 0.26 4.85
N LEU A 115 5.58 1.49 5.39
CA LEU A 115 5.94 1.74 6.78
C LEU A 115 5.05 0.99 7.78
N ILE A 116 3.73 0.94 7.54
CA ILE A 116 2.80 0.22 8.42
C ILE A 116 3.06 -1.28 8.34
N ASN A 117 3.35 -1.79 7.14
CA ASN A 117 3.64 -3.21 6.92
C ASN A 117 4.95 -3.63 7.60
N ASP A 118 5.99 -2.80 7.48
CA ASP A 118 7.29 -3.01 8.14
C ASP A 118 7.12 -2.98 9.66
N MET A 119 6.40 -1.99 10.19
CA MET A 119 6.10 -1.89 11.62
C MET A 119 5.37 -3.13 12.15
N LYS A 120 4.43 -3.74 11.41
CA LYS A 120 3.77 -4.97 11.85
C LYS A 120 4.74 -6.14 12.02
N SER A 121 5.78 -6.19 11.19
CA SER A 121 6.81 -7.22 11.30
C SER A 121 7.79 -6.94 12.44
N ASP A 122 7.94 -5.66 12.80
CA ASP A 122 9.01 -5.17 13.64
C ASP A 122 8.58 -4.66 15.00
N LEU A 123 7.30 -4.43 15.27
CA LEU A 123 6.79 -3.86 16.51
C LEU A 123 5.75 -4.77 17.14
N ASP A 124 5.73 -4.84 18.46
CA ASP A 124 4.55 -5.31 19.17
C ASP A 124 3.44 -4.24 19.15
N PHE A 125 2.24 -4.59 19.63
CA PHE A 125 1.08 -3.70 19.57
C PHE A 125 1.27 -2.42 20.42
N ASP A 126 1.98 -2.51 21.55
CA ASP A 126 2.22 -1.37 22.42
C ASP A 126 3.27 -0.43 21.82
N GLU A 127 4.29 -0.98 21.15
CA GLU A 127 5.25 -0.23 20.36
C GLU A 127 4.59 0.46 19.16
N PHE A 128 3.70 -0.23 18.45
CA PHE A 128 2.94 0.35 17.33
C PHE A 128 2.10 1.55 17.78
N LYS A 129 1.40 1.44 18.92
CA LYS A 129 0.61 2.54 19.50
C LYS A 129 1.44 3.77 19.84
N LYS A 130 2.72 3.60 20.23
CA LYS A 130 3.62 4.72 20.54
C LYS A 130 4.08 5.46 19.28
N VAL A 131 4.19 4.76 18.15
CA VAL A 131 4.68 5.31 16.88
C VAL A 131 3.59 6.04 16.10
N LEU A 132 2.35 5.53 16.14
CA LEU A 132 1.26 6.03 15.31
C LEU A 132 0.95 7.54 15.49
N PRO A 133 0.92 8.11 16.72
CA PRO A 133 0.67 9.54 16.91
C PRO A 133 1.78 10.43 16.34
N LEU A 134 3.04 9.99 16.42
CA LEU A 134 4.18 10.74 15.89
C LEU A 134 4.15 10.77 14.36
N LEU A 135 3.77 9.67 13.73
CA LEU A 135 3.53 9.63 12.29
C LEU A 135 2.39 10.55 11.87
N ALA A 136 1.31 10.59 12.65
CA ALA A 136 0.20 11.51 12.40
C ALA A 136 0.65 12.98 12.50
N GLN A 137 1.46 13.34 13.49
CA GLN A 137 2.02 14.68 13.63
C GLN A 137 2.92 15.07 12.46
N ILE A 138 3.82 14.19 12.02
CA ILE A 138 4.66 14.43 10.83
C ILE A 138 3.82 14.64 9.57
N ALA A 139 2.71 13.91 9.45
CA ALA A 139 1.82 14.03 8.29
C ALA A 139 1.04 15.35 8.28
N LEU A 140 0.71 15.91 9.46
CA LEU A 140 -0.09 17.12 9.61
C LEU A 140 0.74 18.41 9.65
N ASN A 141 2.02 18.34 10.06
CA ASN A 141 2.85 19.53 10.26
C ASN A 141 3.70 19.90 9.03
N THR A 142 3.82 21.21 8.77
CA THR A 142 4.60 21.77 7.65
C THR A 142 6.11 21.74 7.95
N ASP A 143 6.53 21.95 9.19
CA ASP A 143 7.92 21.78 9.60
C ASP A 143 8.21 20.33 9.95
N LYS A 144 8.52 19.52 8.93
CA LYS A 144 8.68 18.06 9.09
C LYS A 144 9.93 17.66 9.87
N LYS A 145 10.81 18.59 10.23
CA LYS A 145 12.17 18.26 10.68
C LYS A 145 12.22 17.84 12.15
N THR A 146 11.42 18.47 13.01
CA THR A 146 11.43 18.24 14.46
C THR A 146 10.73 16.92 14.81
N GLU A 147 9.58 16.69 14.22
CA GLU A 147 8.71 15.53 14.41
C GLU A 147 9.37 14.29 13.80
N ARG A 148 10.05 14.44 12.66
CA ARG A 148 10.89 13.37 12.11
C ARG A 148 12.01 12.96 13.06
N ARG A 149 12.68 13.92 13.72
CA ARG A 149 13.71 13.61 14.73
C ARG A 149 13.13 12.90 15.96
N GLN A 150 11.95 13.32 16.41
CA GLN A 150 11.24 12.67 17.52
C GLN A 150 10.85 11.23 17.17
N LEU A 151 10.30 11.01 15.97
CA LEU A 151 10.02 9.68 15.46
C LEU A 151 11.29 8.84 15.42
N GLU A 152 12.38 9.34 14.81
CA GLU A 152 13.66 8.61 14.76
C GLU A 152 14.19 8.24 16.16
N GLN A 153 14.03 9.12 17.15
CA GLN A 153 14.40 8.82 18.55
C GLN A 153 13.51 7.73 19.17
N VAL A 154 12.20 7.77 18.96
CA VAL A 154 11.29 6.74 19.45
C VAL A 154 11.58 5.41 18.79
N MET A 155 11.71 5.39 17.47
CA MET A 155 12.04 4.18 16.69
C MET A 155 13.34 3.53 17.17
N ARG A 156 14.38 4.32 17.49
CA ARG A 156 15.66 3.81 18.05
C ARG A 156 15.52 3.14 19.43
N LYS A 157 14.47 3.45 20.19
CA LYS A 157 14.21 2.90 21.53
C LYS A 157 13.25 1.71 21.50
N LEU A 158 12.64 1.41 20.36
CA LEU A 158 11.76 0.25 20.23
C LEU A 158 12.61 -1.01 20.29
N ARG A 159 12.18 -1.96 21.11
CA ARG A 159 12.87 -3.21 21.42
C ARG A 159 13.04 -4.07 20.17
N HIS A 160 12.05 -4.02 19.28
CA HIS A 160 11.98 -4.91 18.13
C HIS A 160 12.33 -4.24 16.80
N TRP A 161 12.60 -2.92 16.80
CA TRP A 161 12.97 -2.14 15.62
C TRP A 161 14.38 -2.47 15.11
N ARG A 162 14.48 -2.79 13.82
CA ARG A 162 15.75 -3.14 13.16
C ARG A 162 16.34 -1.90 12.46
N ARG A 163 17.63 -1.66 12.67
CA ARG A 163 18.42 -0.63 11.96
C ARG A 163 18.76 -1.08 10.54
#